data_AF-A0A5C7Z4W8-F1
#
_entry.id   AF-A0A5C7Z4W8-F1
#
_cell.length_a   1.000
_cell.length_b   1.000
_cell.length_c   1.000
_cell.angle_alpha   90.00
_cell.angle_beta   90.00
_cell.angle_gamma   90.00
#
_symmetry.space_group_name_H-M   'P 1'
#
loop_
_entity.id
_entity.type
_entity.pdbx_description
1 polymer ?
#
loop_
_entity_poly.entity_id
_entity_poly.type
_entity_poly.pdbx_seq_one_letter_code
_entity_poly.pdbx_strand_id
1 'polypeptide(L)'
;MSKNLKILLSIEVLFRLILFSIFYTSVTIFPDSEGYLDLAKRVSNFDFSNYNGLRSPGYPLLISFVNSNLYALVFIQFGLGTVTSVFQYKTLTHLAFSKRNSLIFTLFISSFLNVFFFETC
;
A
#
# COMPACT_ATOMS: atom_id res chain seq x y z
N MET A 1 7.32 8.83 20.70
CA MET A 1 7.72 8.48 19.30
C MET A 1 9.05 9.15 18.98
N SER A 2 10.03 8.40 18.44
CA SER A 2 11.38 8.93 18.20
C SER A 2 11.39 10.02 17.11
N LYS A 3 12.36 10.94 17.16
CA LYS A 3 12.51 12.02 16.16
C LYS A 3 12.57 11.47 14.73
N ASN A 4 13.35 10.41 14.50
CA ASN A 4 13.50 9.79 13.18
C ASN A 4 12.20 9.18 12.66
N LEU A 5 11.40 8.59 13.55
CA LEU A 5 10.12 7.99 13.17
C LEU A 5 9.10 9.08 12.78
N LYS A 6 9.13 10.25 13.45
CA LYS A 6 8.32 11.40 13.04
C LYS A 6 8.73 11.91 11.66
N ILE A 7 10.03 12.04 11.43
CA ILE A 7 10.58 12.47 10.13
C ILE A 7 10.18 11.47 9.03
N LEU A 8 10.33 10.17 9.28
CA LEU A 8 9.91 9.11 8.35
C LEU A 8 8.44 9.26 7.95
N LEU A 9 7.54 9.30 8.93
CA LEU A 9 6.11 9.42 8.66
C LEU A 9 5.76 10.70 7.90
N SER A 10 6.34 11.84 8.30
CA SER A 10 6.07 13.11 7.63
C SER A 10 6.51 13.11 6.18
N ILE A 11 7.73 12.63 5.89
CA ILE A 11 8.24 12.57 4.51
C ILE A 11 7.41 11.62 3.66
N GLU A 12 7.08 10.45 4.20
CA GLU A 12 6.32 9.43 3.47
C GLU A 12 4.89 9.84 3.15
N VAL A 13 4.18 10.41 4.12
CA VAL A 13 2.82 10.92 3.89
C VAL A 13 2.87 12.05 2.88
N LEU A 14 3.81 12.99 3.01
CA LEU A 14 3.95 14.10 2.07
C LEU A 14 4.27 13.59 0.65
N PHE A 15 5.20 12.63 0.52
CA PHE A 15 5.58 12.05 -0.76
C PHE A 15 4.40 11.39 -1.47
N ARG A 16 3.64 10.54 -0.76
CA ARG A 16 2.44 9.88 -1.30
C ARG A 16 1.37 10.89 -1.71
N LEU A 17 1.11 11.89 -0.87
CA LEU A 17 0.12 12.93 -1.17
C LEU A 17 0.52 13.78 -2.38
N ILE A 18 1.80 14.16 -2.49
CA ILE A 18 2.33 14.91 -3.65
C ILE A 18 2.22 14.08 -4.92
N LEU A 19 2.69 12.83 -4.89
CA LEU A 19 2.62 11.94 -6.05
C LEU A 19 1.19 11.73 -6.51
N PHE A 20 0.29 11.39 -5.59
CA PHE A 20 -1.11 11.14 -5.92
C PHE A 20 -1.84 12.41 -6.37
N SER A 21 -1.58 13.55 -5.74
CA SER A 21 -2.36 14.77 -6.03
C SER A 21 -1.87 15.54 -7.26
N ILE A 22 -0.60 15.36 -7.67
CA ILE A 22 0.01 16.15 -8.76
C ILE A 22 0.32 15.28 -9.98
N PHE A 23 0.85 14.08 -9.79
CA PHE A 23 1.39 13.26 -10.89
C PHE A 23 0.48 12.08 -11.28
N TYR A 24 -0.15 11.44 -10.29
CA TYR A 24 -0.92 10.20 -10.45
C TYR A 24 -2.31 10.32 -9.81
N THR A 25 -3.12 11.25 -10.32
CA THR A 25 -4.43 11.60 -9.76
C THR A 25 -5.52 10.55 -9.94
N SER A 26 -5.28 9.57 -10.81
CA SER A 26 -6.19 8.45 -11.06
C SER A 26 -5.70 7.17 -10.39
N VAL A 27 -6.65 6.34 -9.93
CA VAL A 27 -6.36 4.95 -9.57
C VAL A 27 -5.78 4.23 -10.78
N THR A 28 -4.71 3.45 -10.55
CA THR A 28 -4.03 2.73 -11.61
C THR A 28 -4.69 1.37 -11.80
N ILE A 29 -5.34 1.14 -12.93
CA ILE A 29 -5.95 -0.16 -13.23
C ILE A 29 -5.06 -0.87 -14.24
N PHE A 30 -4.53 -2.04 -13.86
CA PHE A 30 -3.78 -2.91 -14.75
C PHE A 30 -4.70 -4.02 -15.28
N PRO A 31 -4.35 -4.67 -16.42
CA PRO A 31 -5.12 -5.82 -16.92
C PRO A 31 -5.26 -6.95 -15.88
N ASP A 32 -4.30 -7.05 -14.97
CA ASP A 32 -4.31 -8.03 -13.87
C ASP A 32 -5.30 -7.69 -12.75
N SER A 33 -5.72 -6.42 -12.64
CA SER A 33 -6.61 -5.90 -11.59
C SER A 33 -8.03 -6.44 -11.72
N GLU A 34 -8.50 -6.75 -12.93
CA GLU A 34 -9.87 -7.21 -13.19
C GLU A 34 -10.23 -8.47 -12.38
N GLY A 35 -9.31 -9.44 -12.32
CA GLY A 35 -9.53 -10.67 -11.56
C GLY A 35 -9.71 -10.44 -10.06
N TYR A 36 -9.06 -9.41 -9.50
CA TYR A 36 -9.23 -9.04 -8.10
C TYR A 36 -10.55 -8.30 -7.86
N LEU A 37 -10.97 -7.43 -8.77
CA LEU A 37 -12.25 -6.73 -8.69
C LEU A 37 -13.44 -7.69 -8.79
N ASP A 38 -13.36 -8.68 -9.68
CA ASP A 38 -14.41 -9.70 -9.81
C ASP A 38 -14.50 -10.60 -8.58
N LEU A 39 -13.35 -10.99 -8.02
CA LEU A 39 -13.34 -11.72 -6.75
C LEU A 39 -13.85 -10.86 -5.59
N ALA A 40 -13.59 -9.55 -5.59
CA ALA A 40 -14.12 -8.65 -4.56
C ALA A 40 -15.66 -8.54 -4.61
N LYS A 41 -16.26 -8.49 -5.81
CA LYS A 41 -17.73 -8.55 -5.96
C LYS A 41 -18.30 -9.86 -5.44
N ARG A 42 -17.65 -10.98 -5.74
CA ARG A 42 -18.03 -12.32 -5.24
C ARG A 42 -17.97 -12.39 -3.71
N VAL A 43 -16.89 -11.91 -3.12
CA VAL A 43 -16.71 -11.80 -1.67
C VAL A 43 -17.82 -10.93 -1.06
N SER A 44 -18.12 -9.78 -1.65
CA SER A 44 -19.18 -8.88 -1.17
C SER A 44 -20.57 -9.51 -1.21
N ASN A 45 -20.83 -10.36 -2.19
CA ASN A 45 -22.11 -11.06 -2.37
C ASN A 45 -22.17 -12.40 -1.62
N PHE A 46 -21.10 -12.78 -0.91
CA PHE A 46 -20.92 -14.10 -0.30
C PHE A 46 -21.15 -15.27 -1.28
N ASP A 47 -20.88 -15.06 -2.57
CA ASP A 47 -21.08 -16.05 -3.64
C ASP A 47 -19.74 -16.45 -4.26
N PHE A 48 -19.26 -17.62 -3.87
CA PHE A 48 -18.03 -18.24 -4.38
C PHE A 48 -18.31 -19.34 -5.42
N SER A 49 -19.52 -19.40 -5.98
CA SER A 49 -19.84 -20.34 -7.04
C SER A 49 -18.90 -20.13 -8.25
N ASN A 50 -18.32 -21.22 -8.75
CA ASN A 50 -17.34 -21.21 -9.86
C ASN A 50 -16.05 -20.41 -9.57
N TYR A 51 -15.70 -20.18 -8.30
CA TYR A 51 -14.40 -19.63 -7.96
C TYR A 51 -13.28 -20.64 -8.28
N ASN A 52 -12.38 -20.26 -9.18
CA ASN A 52 -11.37 -21.15 -9.77
C ASN A 52 -10.02 -21.18 -9.02
N GLY A 53 -9.90 -20.48 -7.89
CA GLY A 53 -8.68 -20.52 -7.08
C GLY A 53 -7.51 -19.67 -7.59
N LEU A 54 -7.67 -18.92 -8.70
CA LEU A 54 -6.54 -18.21 -9.32
C LEU A 54 -6.02 -17.01 -8.50
N ARG A 55 -6.79 -16.49 -7.53
CA ARG A 55 -6.46 -15.25 -6.78
C ARG A 55 -6.73 -15.38 -5.29
N SER A 56 -5.72 -15.18 -4.45
CA SER A 56 -5.95 -15.18 -3.01
C SER A 56 -6.97 -14.09 -2.60
N PRO A 57 -7.85 -14.35 -1.60
CA PRO A 57 -8.92 -13.42 -1.25
C PRO A 57 -8.44 -12.21 -0.43
N GLY A 58 -7.18 -12.13 -0.01
CA GLY A 58 -6.69 -11.09 0.90
C GLY A 58 -6.91 -9.66 0.39
N TYR A 59 -6.45 -9.35 -0.82
CA TYR A 59 -6.67 -8.05 -1.45
C TYR A 59 -8.14 -7.82 -1.89
N PRO A 60 -8.85 -8.80 -2.50
CA PRO A 60 -10.29 -8.73 -2.75
C PRO A 60 -11.16 -8.43 -1.52
N LEU A 61 -10.78 -8.92 -0.33
CA LEU A 61 -11.46 -8.59 0.93
C LEU A 61 -11.32 -7.10 1.27
N LEU A 62 -10.13 -6.52 1.05
CA LEU A 62 -9.91 -5.08 1.25
C LEU A 62 -10.74 -4.25 0.25
N ILE A 63 -10.81 -4.66 -1.01
CA ILE A 63 -11.65 -4.01 -2.03
C ILE A 63 -13.14 -4.08 -1.63
N SER A 64 -13.59 -5.24 -1.19
CA SER A 64 -14.98 -5.45 -0.75
C SER A 64 -15.32 -4.59 0.47
N PHE A 65 -14.39 -4.41 1.41
CA PHE A 65 -14.58 -3.60 2.61
C PHE A 65 -14.88 -2.13 2.30
N VAL A 66 -14.29 -1.58 1.23
CA VAL A 66 -14.55 -0.20 0.78
C VAL A 66 -15.69 -0.11 -0.24
N ASN A 67 -16.51 -1.15 -0.37
CA ASN A 67 -17.60 -1.25 -1.34
C ASN A 67 -17.16 -0.90 -2.78
N SER A 68 -15.98 -1.40 -3.18
CA SER A 68 -15.35 -1.11 -4.48
C SER A 68 -15.04 0.38 -4.75
N ASN A 69 -15.03 1.25 -3.73
CA ASN A 69 -14.51 2.61 -3.87
C ASN A 69 -12.97 2.58 -3.94
N LEU A 70 -12.46 2.59 -5.16
CA LEU A 70 -11.03 2.46 -5.43
C LEU A 70 -10.19 3.62 -4.84
N TYR A 71 -10.74 4.84 -4.76
CA TYR A 71 -10.02 5.95 -4.13
C TYR A 71 -9.85 5.73 -2.63
N ALA A 72 -10.89 5.24 -1.95
CA ALA A 72 -10.80 4.88 -0.54
C ALA A 72 -9.80 3.74 -0.32
N LEU A 73 -9.76 2.76 -1.24
CA LEU A 73 -8.77 1.68 -1.22
C LEU A 73 -7.33 2.24 -1.27
N VAL A 74 -7.04 3.16 -2.18
CA VAL A 74 -5.70 3.77 -2.30
C VAL A 74 -5.26 4.42 -0.99
N PHE A 75 -6.14 5.15 -0.29
CA PHE A 75 -5.79 5.74 1.00
C PHE A 75 -5.52 4.69 2.09
N ILE A 76 -6.24 3.57 2.09
CA ILE A 76 -5.95 2.44 2.99
C ILE A 76 -4.58 1.84 2.64
N GLN A 77 -4.28 1.67 1.35
CA GLN A 77 -3.00 1.15 0.87
C GLN A 77 -1.84 2.07 1.23
N PHE A 78 -1.99 3.40 1.14
CA PHE A 78 -1.01 4.37 1.64
C PHE A 78 -0.76 4.22 3.14
N GLY A 79 -1.81 3.96 3.92
CA GLY A 79 -1.71 3.64 5.34
C GLY A 79 -0.89 2.37 5.60
N LEU A 80 -1.20 1.29 4.89
CA LEU A 80 -0.48 0.01 4.98
C LEU A 80 0.98 0.13 4.52
N GLY A 81 1.24 0.91 3.47
CA GLY A 81 2.58 1.24 2.99
C GLY A 81 3.39 1.96 4.07
N THR A 82 2.78 2.94 4.73
CA THR A 82 3.42 3.67 5.85
C THR A 82 3.73 2.74 7.03
N VAL A 83 2.81 1.84 7.39
CA VAL A 83 3.03 0.81 8.42
C VAL A 83 4.19 -0.11 8.03
N THR A 84 4.27 -0.51 6.77
CA THR A 84 5.35 -1.36 6.24
C THR A 84 6.70 -0.68 6.39
N SER A 85 6.80 0.60 6.06
CA SER A 85 8.03 1.38 6.24
C SER A 85 8.45 1.52 7.70
N VAL A 86 7.49 1.69 8.61
CA VAL A 86 7.78 1.69 10.05
C VAL A 86 8.37 0.35 10.50
N PHE A 87 7.83 -0.77 9.99
CA PHE A 87 8.40 -2.08 10.25
C PHE A 87 9.80 -2.23 9.65
N GLN A 88 10.02 -1.80 8.41
CA GLN A 88 11.35 -1.83 7.79
C GLN A 88 12.38 -1.03 8.60
N TYR A 89 12.04 0.19 9.00
CA TYR A 89 12.92 1.02 9.85
C TYR A 89 13.25 0.29 11.16
N LYS A 90 12.24 -0.27 11.84
CA LYS A 90 12.43 -1.03 13.09
C LYS A 90 13.31 -2.25 12.88
N THR A 91 13.07 -3.02 11.83
CA THR A 91 13.87 -4.21 11.47
C THR A 91 15.33 -3.83 11.27
N LEU A 92 15.62 -2.76 10.51
CA LEU A 92 17.00 -2.30 10.31
C LEU A 92 17.65 -1.87 11.64
N THR A 93 16.94 -1.15 12.49
CA THR A 93 17.48 -0.78 13.81
C THR A 93 17.72 -1.99 14.71
N HIS A 94 16.93 -3.05 14.57
CA HIS A 94 17.12 -4.30 15.29
C HIS A 94 18.31 -5.11 14.75
N LEU A 95 18.60 -4.99 13.46
CA LEU A 95 19.79 -5.57 12.80
C LEU A 95 21.08 -4.75 13.06
N ALA A 96 21.11 -3.95 14.14
CA ALA A 96 22.24 -3.12 14.55
C ALA A 96 22.67 -2.02 13.56
N PHE A 97 21.83 -1.64 12.59
CA PHE A 97 22.09 -0.44 11.79
C PHE A 97 21.94 0.82 12.63
N SER A 98 22.74 1.86 12.32
CA SER A 98 22.59 3.16 12.97
C SER A 98 21.21 3.75 12.63
N LYS A 99 20.58 4.45 13.59
CA LYS A 99 19.25 5.05 13.40
C LYS A 99 19.18 6.00 12.19
N ARG A 100 20.30 6.63 11.83
CA ARG A 100 20.43 7.49 10.65
C ARG A 100 20.42 6.66 9.36
N ASN A 101 21.22 5.58 9.31
CA ASN A 101 21.30 4.72 8.14
C ASN A 101 19.97 3.97 7.91
N SER A 102 19.33 3.48 8.98
CA SER A 102 18.00 2.87 8.89
C SER A 102 16.98 3.83 8.29
N LEU A 103 16.98 5.10 8.71
CA LEU A 103 16.07 6.11 8.17
C LEU A 103 16.31 6.36 6.67
N ILE A 104 17.57 6.58 6.28
CA ILE A 104 17.94 6.84 4.88
C ILE A 104 17.56 5.65 4.00
N PHE A 105 17.84 4.43 4.45
CA PHE A 105 17.58 3.22 3.68
C PHE A 105 16.08 2.95 3.52
N THR A 106 15.30 3.12 4.58
CA THR A 106 13.83 3.02 4.48
C THR A 106 13.28 4.07 3.53
N LEU A 107 13.68 5.34 3.64
CA LEU A 107 13.24 6.39 2.72
C LEU A 107 13.63 6.13 1.27
N PHE A 108 14.83 5.57 1.05
CA PHE A 108 15.29 5.19 -0.28
C PHE A 108 14.39 4.11 -0.90
N ILE A 109 14.09 3.03 -0.17
CA ILE A 109 13.18 1.98 -0.64
C ILE A 109 11.77 2.54 -0.91
N SER A 110 11.23 3.32 0.03
CA SER A 110 9.90 3.93 -0.10
C SER A 110 9.79 4.93 -1.25
N SER A 111 10.92 5.47 -1.74
CA SER A 111 10.93 6.41 -2.87
C SER A 111 10.78 5.73 -4.23
N PHE A 112 10.88 4.40 -4.31
CA PHE A 112 10.75 3.72 -5.58
C PHE A 112 9.32 3.78 -6.12
N LEU A 113 9.18 4.18 -7.38
CA LEU A 113 7.87 4.33 -8.03
C LEU A 113 7.08 3.01 -8.08
N ASN A 114 7.75 1.85 -8.14
CA ASN A 114 7.04 0.57 -8.11
C ASN A 114 6.30 0.36 -6.78
N VAL A 115 6.86 0.82 -5.65
CA VAL A 115 6.18 0.74 -4.35
C VAL A 115 4.91 1.59 -4.39
N PHE A 116 5.01 2.81 -4.94
CA PHE A 116 3.84 3.67 -5.12
C PHE A 116 2.78 3.02 -6.03
N PHE A 117 3.17 2.44 -7.17
CA PHE A 117 2.21 1.79 -8.07
C PHE A 117 1.53 0.56 -7.48
N PHE A 118 2.19 -0.17 -6.59
CA PHE A 118 1.53 -1.25 -5.86
C PHE A 118 0.45 -0.74 -4.90
N GLU A 119 0.60 0.47 -4.37
CA GLU A 119 -0.38 1.08 -3.46
C GLU A 119 -1.52 1.79 -4.19
N THR A 120 -1.33 2.18 -5.47
CA THR A 120 -2.35 2.84 -6.30
C THR A 120 -3.10 1.90 -7.23
N CYS A 121 -2.81 0.60 -7.18
CA CYS A 121 -3.45 -0.46 -7.96
C CYS A 121 -4.71 -1.02 -7.30
#